data_AF-X1MWH6-F1
#
_entry.id   AF-X1MWH6-F1
#
_cell.length_a   1.000
_cell.length_b   1.000
_cell.length_c   1.000
_cell.angle_alpha   90.00
_cell.angle_beta   90.00
_cell.angle_gamma   90.00
#
_symmetry.space_group_name_H-M   'P 1'
#
loop_
_entity.id
_entity.type
_entity.pdbx_description
1 polymer ?
#
loop_
_entity_poly.entity_id
_entity_poly.type
_entity_poly.pdbx_seq_one_letter_code
_entity_poly.pdbx_strand_id
1 'polypeptide(L)' 'MNKTNQTEQEEIGRIKLSDAQDLVASLIDKEKLDLRIFIKTDSYTGATKRGFRFYLFDNNWIEFKKLIDKIDKAYQEIG' A
#
# COMPACT_ATOMS: atom_id res chain seq x y z
N MET A 1 8.40 -30.77 11.29
CA MET A 1 7.45 -29.71 10.87
C MET A 1 8.23 -28.43 10.65
N ASN A 2 8.43 -28.02 9.40
CA ASN A 2 9.01 -26.70 9.13
C ASN A 2 7.97 -25.65 9.52
N LYS A 3 8.27 -24.83 10.54
CA LYS A 3 7.52 -23.60 10.80
C LYS A 3 7.74 -22.70 9.59
N THR A 4 6.76 -22.60 8.70
CA THR A 4 6.72 -21.54 7.70
C THR A 4 6.72 -20.22 8.46
N ASN A 5 7.78 -19.43 8.33
CA ASN A 5 7.81 -18.07 8.87
C ASN A 5 6.62 -17.33 8.26
N GLN A 6 5.56 -17.11 9.04
CA GLN A 6 4.45 -16.27 8.61
C GLN A 6 4.99 -14.86 8.50
N THR A 7 4.97 -14.32 7.28
CA THR A 7 5.27 -12.92 7.00
C THR A 7 4.33 -12.05 7.84
N GLU A 8 4.88 -11.17 8.68
CA GLU A 8 4.10 -10.26 9.51
C GLU A 8 3.57 -9.14 8.61
N GLN A 9 2.24 -9.00 8.53
CA GLN A 9 1.59 -7.94 7.77
C GLN A 9 0.76 -7.07 8.70
N GLU A 10 1.07 -5.77 8.72
CA GLU A 10 0.38 -4.77 9.53
C GLU A 10 -0.23 -3.71 8.60
N GLU A 11 -1.55 -3.58 8.61
CA GLU A 11 -2.22 -2.48 7.91
C GLU A 11 -1.99 -1.15 8.67
N ILE A 12 -1.47 -0.14 7.99
CA ILE A 12 -1.26 1.20 8.57
C ILE A 12 -2.47 2.11 8.30
N GLY A 13 -3.13 1.92 7.16
CA GLY A 13 -4.26 2.75 6.77
C GLY A 13 -4.83 2.39 5.42
N ARG A 14 -5.94 3.04 5.07
CA ARG A 14 -6.65 2.84 3.82
C ARG A 14 -7.39 4.09 3.38
N ILE A 15 -7.60 4.22 2.06
CA ILE A 15 -8.48 5.23 1.46
C ILE A 15 -9.53 4.54 0.57
N LYS A 16 -10.77 5.02 0.64
CA LYS A 16 -11.85 4.53 -0.21
C LYS A 16 -11.69 5.10 -1.62
N LEU A 17 -11.66 4.23 -2.62
CA LEU A 17 -11.64 4.63 -4.04
C LEU A 17 -13.03 4.55 -4.67
N SER A 18 -13.83 3.57 -4.25
CA SER A 18 -15.24 3.40 -4.64
C SER A 18 -15.97 2.57 -3.59
N ASP A 19 -17.26 2.28 -3.80
CA ASP A 19 -18.04 1.45 -2.87
C ASP A 19 -17.50 0.03 -2.68
N ALA A 20 -16.79 -0.49 -3.68
CA ALA A 20 -16.25 -1.84 -3.67
C ALA A 20 -14.72 -1.91 -3.61
N GLN A 21 -14.01 -0.77 -3.60
CA GLN A 21 -12.55 -0.73 -3.67
C GLN A 21 -11.94 0.26 -2.68
N ASP A 22 -10.97 -0.23 -1.91
CA ASP A 22 -10.07 0.56 -1.07
C ASP A 22 -8.64 0.44 -1.61
N LEU A 23 -7.84 1.50 -1.51
CA LEU A 23 -6.39 1.39 -1.54
C LEU A 23 -5.90 1.22 -0.09
N VAL A 24 -5.22 0.12 0.18
CA VAL A 24 -4.72 -0.25 1.52
C VAL A 24 -3.20 -0.13 1.53
N ALA A 25 -2.67 0.48 2.58
CA ALA A 25 -1.24 0.55 2.90
C ALA A 25 -0.91 -0.40 4.04
N SER A 26 0.09 -1.27 3.85
CA SER A 26 0.55 -2.20 4.88
C SER A 26 2.08 -2.24 4.97
N LEU A 27 2.60 -2.45 6.18
CA LEU A 27 3.98 -2.88 6.41
C LEU A 27 4.08 -4.38 6.37
N ILE A 28 5.08 -4.88 5.66
CA ILE A 28 5.40 -6.30 5.57
C ILE A 28 6.78 -6.53 6.19
N ASP A 29 6.83 -7.38 7.23
CA ASP A 29 8.01 -7.70 8.02
C ASP A 29 8.75 -6.45 8.55
N LYS A 30 8.05 -5.31 8.68
CA LYS A 30 8.61 -3.98 9.00
C LYS A 30 9.69 -3.48 8.02
N GLU A 31 9.81 -4.12 6.87
CA GLU A 31 10.85 -3.82 5.86
C GLU A 31 10.29 -3.27 4.56
N LYS A 32 9.03 -3.56 4.23
CA LYS A 32 8.42 -3.22 2.94
C LYS A 32 7.13 -2.46 3.13
N LEU A 33 6.88 -1.49 2.25
CA LEU A 33 5.57 -0.90 2.07
C LEU A 33 4.84 -1.64 0.95
N ASP A 34 3.64 -2.14 1.23
CA ASP A 34 2.70 -2.70 0.25
C ASP A 34 1.52 -1.73 0.10
N LEU A 35 1.29 -1.26 -1.12
CA LEU A 35 0.15 -0.42 -1.50
C LEU A 35 -0.69 -1.20 -2.50
N ARG A 36 -1.92 -1.55 -2.13
CA ARG A 36 -2.70 -2.55 -2.87
C ARG A 36 -4.19 -2.26 -2.88
N ILE A 37 -4.83 -2.53 -4.00
CA ILE A 37 -6.29 -2.49 -4.10
C ILE A 37 -6.85 -3.68 -3.33
N PHE A 38 -7.67 -3.37 -2.33
CA PHE A 38 -8.51 -4.30 -1.62
C PHE A 38 -9.93 -4.16 -2.15
N ILE A 39 -10.56 -5.28 -2.50
CA ILE A 39 -11.94 -5.26 -2.98
C ILE A 39 -12.86 -5.92 -1.96
N LYS A 40 -14.08 -5.41 -1.89
CA LYS A 40 -15.15 -5.94 -1.06
C LYS A 40 -16.40 -6.08 -1.90
N THR A 41 -16.65 -7.30 -2.36
CA THR A 41 -17.87 -7.71 -3.07
C THR A 41 -18.50 -8.89 -2.36
N ASP A 42 -19.75 -9.23 -2.72
CA ASP A 42 -20.45 -10.38 -2.16
C ASP A 42 -19.72 -11.70 -2.42
N SER A 43 -19.01 -11.80 -3.55
CA SER A 43 -18.29 -13.00 -3.98
C SER A 43 -16.85 -13.07 -3.51
N TYR A 44 -16.23 -11.94 -3.15
CA TYR A 44 -14.83 -11.90 -2.74
C TYR A 44 -14.50 -10.66 -1.92
N THR A 45 -13.84 -10.86 -0.78
CA THR A 45 -13.29 -9.79 0.04
C THR A 45 -11.81 -10.05 0.26
N GLY A 46 -10.94 -9.18 -0.24
CA GLY A 46 -9.50 -9.41 -0.13
C GLY A 46 -8.62 -8.51 -0.99
N ALA A 47 -7.32 -8.70 -0.79
CA ALA A 47 -6.26 -8.03 -1.52
C ALA A 47 -6.14 -8.55 -2.97
N THR A 48 -6.14 -7.64 -3.94
CA THR A 48 -5.97 -8.01 -5.35
C THR A 48 -4.50 -8.03 -5.78
N LYS A 49 -4.25 -8.57 -6.98
CA LYS A 49 -2.92 -8.46 -7.62
C LYS A 49 -2.56 -7.02 -8.03
N ARG A 50 -3.52 -6.09 -8.04
CA ARG A 50 -3.31 -4.67 -8.41
C ARG A 50 -2.71 -3.92 -7.22
N GLY A 51 -1.43 -3.59 -7.33
CA GLY A 51 -0.69 -2.89 -6.30
C GLY A 51 0.80 -3.00 -6.55
N PHE A 52 1.59 -2.39 -5.69
CA PHE A 52 3.04 -2.47 -5.72
C PHE A 52 3.59 -2.61 -4.32
N ARG A 53 4.81 -3.16 -4.25
CA ARG A 53 5.55 -3.38 -3.02
C ARG A 53 6.99 -3.00 -3.24
N PHE A 54 7.58 -2.30 -2.28
CA PHE A 54 8.99 -1.96 -2.31
C PHE A 54 9.58 -1.98 -0.91
N TYR A 55 10.90 -2.19 -0.83
CA TYR A 55 11.64 -2.13 0.42
C TYR A 55 11.78 -0.69 0.91
N LEU A 56 11.69 -0.46 2.21
CA LEU A 56 11.79 0.88 2.82
C LEU A 56 13.23 1.41 2.88
N PHE A 57 14.22 0.51 2.84
CA PHE A 57 15.65 0.83 2.89
C PHE A 57 16.21 1.23 1.50
N ASP A 58 17.53 1.43 1.41
CA ASP A 58 18.24 1.90 0.20
C ASP A 58 17.67 3.21 -0.37
N ASN A 59 17.35 4.16 0.51
CA ASN A 59 16.74 5.46 0.19
C ASN A 59 15.37 5.40 -0.49
N ASN A 60 14.78 4.22 -0.70
CA ASN A 60 13.48 4.08 -1.36
C ASN A 60 12.37 4.84 -0.61
N TRP A 61 12.35 4.80 0.72
CA TRP A 61 11.38 5.58 1.50
C TRP A 61 11.56 7.09 1.32
N ILE A 62 12.82 7.56 1.26
CA ILE A 62 13.12 8.98 1.07
C ILE A 62 12.65 9.45 -0.31
N GLU A 63 12.95 8.68 -1.36
CA GLU A 63 12.53 9.00 -2.73
C GLU A 63 11.01 8.89 -2.91
N PHE A 64 10.38 7.91 -2.26
CA PHE A 64 8.93 7.79 -2.26
C PHE A 64 8.26 9.02 -1.64
N LYS A 65 8.73 9.51 -0.48
CA LYS A 65 8.21 10.75 0.10
C LYS A 65 8.37 11.95 -0.83
N LYS A 66 9.54 12.11 -1.46
CA LYS A 66 9.76 13.18 -2.45
C LYS A 66 8.78 13.09 -3.63
N LEU A 67 8.43 11.88 -4.07
CA LEU A 67 7.41 11.69 -5.10
C LEU A 67 6.03 12.14 -4.62
N ILE A 68 5.63 11.78 -3.40
CA ILE A 68 4.37 12.24 -2.81
C ILE A 68 4.34 13.78 -2.70
N ASP A 69 5.42 14.40 -2.24
CA ASP A 69 5.52 15.87 -2.15
C ASP A 69 5.37 16.55 -3.52
N LYS A 70 5.90 15.93 -4.59
CA LYS A 70 5.72 16.41 -5.97
C LYS A 70 4.29 16.26 -6.45
N ILE A 71 3.63 15.15 -6.11
CA ILE A 71 2.22 14.91 -6.44
C ILE A 71 1.34 15.95 -5.73
N ASP A 72 1.59 16.22 -4.46
CA ASP A 72 0.84 17.23 -3.70
C ASP A 72 0.97 18.62 -4.34
N LYS A 73 2.20 19.06 -4.66
CA LYS A 73 2.42 20.32 -5.37
C LYS A 73 1.65 20.40 -6.69
N ALA A 74 1.74 19.36 -7.52
CA ALA A 74 1.01 19.31 -8.77
C ALA A 74 -0.51 19.35 -8.57
N TYR A 75 -1.02 18.74 -7.49
CA TYR A 75 -2.43 18.82 -7.13
C TYR A 75 -2.86 20.23 -6.71
N GLN A 76 -2.05 20.94 -5.91
CA GLN A 76 -2.34 22.32 -5.52
C GLN A 76 -2.37 23.28 -6.72
N GLU A 77 -1.64 22.99 -7.79
CA GLU A 77 -1.65 23.79 -9.04
C GLU A 77 -2.88 23.55 -9.91
N ILE A 78 -3.63 22.45 -9.68
CA ILE A 78 -4.89 22.15 -10.38
C ILE A 78 -6.07 22.87 -9.71
N GLY A 79 -5.96 23.19 -8.41
CA GLY A 79 -6.95 23.91 -7.61
C GLY A 79 -6.88 25.43 -7.78
#